data_AF-A0A1X1WSF3-F1
#
_entry.id   AF-A0A1X1WSF3-F1
#
_cell.length_a   1.000
_cell.length_b   1.000
_cell.length_c   1.000
_cell.angle_alpha   90.00
_cell.angle_beta   90.00
_cell.angle_gamma   90.00
#
_symmetry.space_group_name_H-M   'P 1'
#
loop_
_entity.id
_entity.type
_entity.pdbx_description
1 polymer ?
#
loop_
_entity_poly.entity_id
_entity_poly.type
_entity_poly.pdbx_seq_one_letter_code
_entity_poly.pdbx_strand_id
1 'polypeptide(L)'
;MRTAKIAVAAMTVAGLLTLAPGASASVVSFCEGLGGIWDGQYCRTTVTSERKAIRDIKIAIPAEFVDDPVAGPVVRDYLSALVNNWRTVGTKMVADSFGEGNYQIFRRGPIASLVYRETYHADGPDFNNAYRTFTFDMSTGARLQLVDVLKPGNGLAAIPPLAHPFIVRALDAAPPPHQPGSYPFVADRWTPDKVYSGGYKAWALTPDDLVLYMPDYPVGRDSPTNFTPGIMQWSMDGGTVQAHIPLAALAPILRPEFGGT
;
A
#
# COMPACT_ATOMS: atom_id res chain seq x y z
N MET A 1 -44.42 61.69 19.22
CA MET A 1 -44.21 60.52 20.11
C MET A 1 -44.81 59.28 19.46
N ARG A 2 -43.97 58.35 19.01
CA ARG A 2 -44.23 56.90 18.93
C ARG A 2 -42.92 56.23 18.50
N THR A 3 -42.16 55.81 19.50
CA THR A 3 -40.88 55.13 19.42
C THR A 3 -41.05 53.74 18.80
N ALA A 4 -40.31 53.48 17.71
CA ALA A 4 -40.20 52.17 17.07
C ALA A 4 -39.35 51.23 17.96
N LYS A 5 -39.87 50.04 18.25
CA LYS A 5 -39.14 48.99 18.96
C LYS A 5 -38.41 48.12 17.93
N ILE A 6 -37.09 48.12 17.99
CA ILE A 6 -36.20 47.22 17.25
C ILE A 6 -36.22 45.87 17.96
N ALA A 7 -36.62 44.81 17.26
CA ALA A 7 -36.50 43.43 17.73
C ALA A 7 -35.10 42.90 17.40
N VAL A 8 -34.36 42.52 18.44
CA VAL A 8 -33.05 41.87 18.31
C VAL A 8 -33.29 40.38 18.05
N ALA A 9 -32.87 39.88 16.90
CA ALA A 9 -32.84 38.46 16.57
C ALA A 9 -31.60 37.82 17.21
N ALA A 10 -31.80 36.89 18.15
CA ALA A 10 -30.73 36.06 18.70
C ALA A 10 -30.38 34.95 17.70
N MET A 11 -29.21 35.05 17.06
CA MET A 11 -28.62 33.95 16.28
C MET A 11 -27.92 32.99 17.24
N THR A 12 -28.52 31.82 17.45
CA THR A 12 -27.84 30.66 18.06
C THR A 12 -26.87 30.07 17.04
N VAL A 13 -25.57 30.30 17.22
CA VAL A 13 -24.51 29.60 16.50
C VAL A 13 -24.40 28.18 17.08
N ALA A 14 -24.97 27.19 16.39
CA ALA A 14 -24.72 25.79 16.70
C ALA A 14 -23.29 25.44 16.25
N GLY A 15 -22.37 25.35 17.21
CA GLY A 15 -21.02 24.83 16.95
C GLY A 15 -21.09 23.37 16.53
N LEU A 16 -20.78 23.09 15.27
CA LEU A 16 -20.43 21.75 14.81
C LEU A 16 -19.12 21.36 15.49
N LEU A 17 -19.21 20.65 16.61
CA LEU A 17 -18.08 19.92 17.18
C LEU A 17 -17.72 18.82 16.18
N THR A 18 -16.75 19.09 15.31
CA THR A 18 -16.03 18.05 14.57
C THR A 18 -15.27 17.23 15.61
N LEU A 19 -15.90 16.17 16.12
CA LEU A 19 -15.20 15.12 16.84
C LEU A 19 -14.15 14.56 15.87
N ALA A 20 -12.87 14.79 16.18
CA ALA A 20 -11.81 14.01 15.56
C ALA A 20 -12.18 12.53 15.74
N PRO A 21 -12.05 11.66 14.71
CA PRO A 21 -12.32 10.24 14.88
C PRO A 21 -11.44 9.72 16.01
N GLY A 22 -12.04 9.49 17.18
CA GLY A 22 -11.35 8.82 18.27
C GLY A 22 -10.95 7.44 17.77
N ALA A 23 -9.68 7.08 17.91
CA ALA A 23 -9.25 5.73 17.60
C ALA A 23 -10.12 4.74 18.39
N SER A 24 -10.59 3.69 17.72
CA SER A 24 -11.35 2.62 18.38
C SER A 24 -10.52 2.04 19.53
N ALA A 25 -11.17 1.64 20.64
CA ALA A 25 -10.49 0.98 21.76
C ALA A 25 -9.71 -0.28 21.30
N SER A 26 -10.16 -0.92 20.23
CA SER A 26 -9.48 -2.04 19.57
C SER A 26 -8.12 -1.66 18.95
N VAL A 27 -7.99 -0.47 18.37
CA VAL A 27 -6.73 0.04 17.79
C VAL A 27 -5.72 0.30 18.89
N VAL A 28 -6.17 0.93 19.99
CA VAL A 28 -5.33 1.20 21.17
C VAL A 28 -4.84 -0.12 21.77
N SER A 29 -5.76 -1.05 22.05
CA SER A 29 -5.41 -2.36 22.61
C SER A 29 -4.52 -3.20 21.69
N PHE A 30 -4.73 -3.12 20.37
CA PHE A 30 -3.84 -3.78 19.41
C PHE A 30 -2.45 -3.15 19.41
N CYS A 31 -2.36 -1.82 19.43
CA CYS A 31 -1.09 -1.12 19.54
C CYS A 31 -0.31 -1.50 20.81
N GLU A 32 -0.98 -1.58 21.94
CA GLU A 32 -0.39 -2.05 23.21
C GLU A 32 0.08 -3.50 23.10
N GLY A 33 -0.69 -4.37 22.44
CA GLY A 33 -0.30 -5.75 22.15
C GLY A 33 0.91 -5.85 21.22
N LEU A 34 1.09 -4.87 20.34
CA LEU A 34 2.32 -4.68 19.56
C LEU A 34 3.46 -4.10 20.39
N GLY A 35 3.29 -3.82 21.69
CA GLY A 35 4.30 -3.19 22.55
C GLY A 35 4.57 -1.72 22.19
N GLY A 36 3.61 -1.06 21.55
CA GLY A 36 3.69 0.36 21.21
C GLY A 36 2.79 1.23 22.07
N ILE A 37 2.87 2.53 21.84
CA ILE A 37 2.03 3.55 22.45
C ILE A 37 1.26 4.24 21.33
N TRP A 38 -0.06 4.33 21.49
CA TRP A 38 -0.92 5.03 20.55
C TRP A 38 -0.81 6.54 20.78
N ASP A 39 -0.44 7.30 19.74
CA ASP A 39 -0.27 8.77 19.83
C ASP A 39 -1.49 9.58 19.33
N GLY A 40 -2.58 8.88 18.97
CA GLY A 40 -3.76 9.47 18.34
C GLY A 40 -3.86 9.20 16.84
N GLN A 41 -2.74 8.88 16.18
CA GLN A 41 -2.68 8.63 14.74
C GLN A 41 -1.87 7.36 14.39
N TYR A 42 -0.78 7.13 15.10
CA TYR A 42 0.16 6.05 14.89
C TYR A 42 0.34 5.24 16.17
N CYS A 43 0.60 3.94 16.00
CA CYS A 43 1.20 3.12 17.03
C CYS A 43 2.72 3.28 16.96
N ARG A 44 3.34 3.80 18.01
CA ARG A 44 4.78 4.07 18.05
C ARG A 44 5.52 3.17 19.02
N THR A 45 6.73 2.76 18.67
CA THR A 45 7.67 2.07 19.56
C THR A 45 9.09 2.38 19.12
N THR A 46 10.04 2.30 20.03
CA THR A 46 11.47 2.42 19.71
C THR A 46 12.21 1.14 20.08
N VAL A 47 13.31 0.86 19.38
CA VAL A 47 14.27 -0.19 19.77
C VAL A 47 15.66 0.41 19.82
N THR A 48 16.38 0.16 20.91
CA THR A 48 17.80 0.50 21.03
C THR A 48 18.66 -0.70 20.67
N SER A 49 19.63 -0.51 19.78
CA SER A 49 20.57 -1.55 19.36
C SER A 49 21.69 -1.77 20.37
N GLU A 50 22.44 -2.87 20.20
CA GLU A 50 23.68 -3.14 20.95
C GLU A 50 24.70 -1.99 20.84
N ARG A 51 24.66 -1.26 19.72
CA ARG A 51 25.56 -0.13 19.41
C ARG A 51 24.96 1.23 19.78
N LYS A 52 23.90 1.24 20.59
CA LYS A 52 23.18 2.45 21.05
C LYS A 52 22.50 3.26 19.94
N ALA A 53 22.33 2.67 18.75
CA ALA A 53 21.47 3.26 17.74
C ALA A 53 19.99 3.09 18.10
N ILE A 54 19.15 4.06 17.76
CA ILE A 54 17.72 4.04 17.97
C ILE A 54 17.02 3.76 16.63
N ARG A 55 16.14 2.78 16.63
CA ARG A 55 15.16 2.59 15.55
C ARG A 55 13.80 3.11 16.00
N ASP A 56 13.29 4.16 15.36
CA ASP A 56 11.90 4.61 15.52
C ASP A 56 10.99 3.74 14.66
N ILE A 57 9.92 3.21 15.25
CA ILE A 57 8.93 2.42 14.53
C ILE A 57 7.57 3.09 14.75
N LYS A 58 6.90 3.46 13.66
CA LYS A 58 5.54 3.99 13.71
C LYS A 58 4.69 3.35 12.63
N ILE A 59 3.49 2.90 12.97
CA ILE A 59 2.56 2.30 12.02
C ILE A 59 1.17 2.91 12.16
N ALA A 60 0.52 3.19 11.03
CA ALA A 60 -0.90 3.50 11.00
C ALA A 60 -1.68 2.18 11.03
N ILE A 61 -2.72 2.10 11.87
CA ILE A 61 -3.53 0.88 12.02
C ILE A 61 -4.89 1.10 11.33
N PRO A 62 -5.24 0.32 10.29
CA PRO A 62 -6.52 0.45 9.60
C PRO A 62 -7.64 -0.15 10.47
N ALA A 63 -8.23 0.68 11.33
CA ALA A 63 -9.24 0.30 12.34
C ALA A 63 -10.32 -0.64 11.77
N GLU A 64 -10.89 -0.26 10.62
CA GLU A 64 -11.97 -1.02 9.97
C GLU A 64 -11.54 -2.39 9.45
N PHE A 65 -10.25 -2.60 9.14
CA PHE A 65 -9.74 -3.91 8.75
C PHE A 65 -9.36 -4.74 9.97
N VAL A 66 -8.76 -4.14 11.00
CA VAL A 66 -8.36 -4.89 12.20
C VAL A 66 -9.54 -5.31 13.07
N ASP A 67 -10.67 -4.62 12.97
CA ASP A 67 -11.90 -4.96 13.71
C ASP A 67 -12.85 -5.86 12.94
N ASP A 68 -12.62 -6.03 11.63
CA ASP A 68 -13.43 -6.90 10.80
C ASP A 68 -13.15 -8.39 11.14
N PRO A 69 -14.17 -9.24 11.27
CA PRO A 69 -14.00 -10.64 11.65
C PRO A 69 -13.24 -11.48 10.61
N VAL A 70 -13.23 -11.07 9.34
CA VAL A 70 -12.58 -11.78 8.23
C VAL A 70 -11.20 -11.19 7.95
N ALA A 71 -11.12 -9.88 7.77
CA ALA A 71 -9.87 -9.20 7.44
C ALA A 71 -8.96 -9.02 8.67
N GLY A 72 -9.56 -8.94 9.86
CA GLY A 72 -8.87 -8.65 11.13
C GLY A 72 -7.71 -9.60 11.43
N PRO A 73 -7.92 -10.93 11.44
CA PRO A 73 -6.84 -11.87 11.67
C PRO A 73 -5.67 -11.69 10.69
N VAL A 74 -5.97 -11.57 9.39
CA VAL A 74 -4.95 -11.43 8.33
C VAL A 74 -4.13 -10.14 8.51
N VAL A 75 -4.80 -9.02 8.75
CA VAL A 75 -4.14 -7.72 8.87
C VAL A 75 -3.40 -7.58 10.20
N ARG A 76 -3.95 -8.10 11.31
CA ARG A 76 -3.28 -8.12 12.61
C ARG A 76 -2.02 -8.98 12.58
N ASP A 77 -2.07 -10.16 11.97
CA ASP A 77 -0.92 -11.04 11.83
C ASP A 77 0.18 -10.37 11.01
N TYR A 78 -0.18 -9.74 9.90
CA TYR A 78 0.76 -9.00 9.06
C TYR A 78 1.42 -7.83 9.83
N LEU A 79 0.65 -6.97 10.49
CA LEU A 79 1.20 -5.82 11.23
C LEU A 79 2.06 -6.27 12.42
N SER A 80 1.69 -7.36 13.09
CA SER A 80 2.49 -7.96 14.15
C SER A 80 3.83 -8.48 13.62
N ALA A 81 3.81 -9.21 12.51
CA ALA A 81 5.03 -9.68 11.85
C ALA A 81 5.91 -8.51 11.39
N LEU A 82 5.33 -7.47 10.80
CA LEU A 82 6.04 -6.27 10.35
C LEU A 82 6.80 -5.59 11.49
N VAL A 83 6.09 -5.27 12.59
CA VAL A 83 6.69 -4.62 13.76
C VAL A 83 7.77 -5.50 14.37
N ASN A 84 7.52 -6.80 14.53
CA ASN A 84 8.51 -7.73 15.09
C ASN A 84 9.76 -7.87 14.23
N ASN A 85 9.60 -7.89 12.90
CA ASN A 85 10.74 -7.91 11.97
C ASN A 85 11.56 -6.63 12.09
N TRP A 86 10.90 -5.45 12.10
CA TRP A 86 11.60 -4.18 12.28
C TRP A 86 12.30 -4.07 13.64
N ARG A 87 11.70 -4.59 14.72
CA ARG A 87 12.38 -4.66 16.02
C ARG A 87 13.62 -5.54 15.96
N THR A 88 13.50 -6.72 15.35
CA THR A 88 14.60 -7.68 15.20
C THR A 88 15.76 -7.11 14.39
N VAL A 89 15.47 -6.33 13.34
CA VAL A 89 16.49 -5.58 12.59
C VAL A 89 17.06 -4.46 13.46
N GLY A 90 16.20 -3.72 14.18
CA GLY A 90 16.56 -2.63 15.07
C GLY A 90 17.63 -2.99 16.11
N THR A 91 17.59 -4.19 16.70
CA THR A 91 18.58 -4.60 17.71
C THR A 91 20.00 -4.70 17.16
N LYS A 92 20.16 -4.86 15.84
CA LYS A 92 21.44 -5.04 15.14
C LYS A 92 21.94 -3.77 14.44
N MET A 93 21.17 -2.69 14.50
CA MET A 93 21.49 -1.45 13.78
C MET A 93 22.76 -0.78 14.33
N VAL A 94 23.54 -0.21 13.41
CA VAL A 94 24.81 0.48 13.73
C VAL A 94 24.67 2.00 13.75
N ALA A 95 23.57 2.51 13.20
CA ALA A 95 23.20 3.91 13.13
C ALA A 95 21.69 4.02 13.32
N ASP A 96 21.22 5.22 13.65
CA ASP A 96 19.80 5.47 13.84
C ASP A 96 19.02 5.16 12.56
N SER A 97 17.78 4.77 12.74
CA SER A 97 16.97 4.22 11.65
C SER A 97 15.49 4.41 11.94
N PHE A 98 14.66 4.19 10.92
CA PHE A 98 13.21 4.16 11.13
C PHE A 98 12.51 3.10 10.30
N GLY A 99 11.32 2.73 10.75
CA GLY A 99 10.30 2.00 10.01
C GLY A 99 8.96 2.71 10.16
N GLU A 100 8.35 3.06 9.04
CA GLU A 100 7.09 3.77 8.95
C GLU A 100 6.10 2.97 8.10
N GLY A 101 4.88 2.79 8.60
CA GLY A 101 3.80 2.16 7.84
C GLY A 101 2.60 3.10 7.72
N ASN A 102 2.10 3.27 6.50
CA ASN A 102 0.87 4.01 6.20
C ASN A 102 -0.04 3.16 5.32
N TYR A 103 -1.33 3.50 5.26
CA TYR A 103 -2.27 2.75 4.44
C TYR A 103 -3.22 3.63 3.64
N GLN A 104 -3.76 3.02 2.59
CA GLN A 104 -4.88 3.51 1.80
C GLN A 104 -5.91 2.39 1.67
N ILE A 105 -7.18 2.77 1.64
CA ILE A 105 -8.27 1.81 1.50
C ILE A 105 -9.13 2.22 0.30
N PHE A 106 -9.36 1.27 -0.59
CA PHE A 106 -10.23 1.42 -1.74
C PHE A 106 -11.45 0.52 -1.60
N ARG A 107 -12.58 0.96 -2.15
CA ARG A 107 -13.86 0.24 -2.09
C ARG A 107 -14.54 0.23 -3.44
N ARG A 108 -15.15 -0.91 -3.77
CA ARG A 108 -16.01 -1.09 -4.94
C ARG A 108 -17.09 -2.12 -4.65
N GLY A 109 -18.32 -1.66 -4.43
CA GLY A 109 -19.41 -2.54 -4.02
C GLY A 109 -19.04 -3.32 -2.75
N PRO A 110 -19.12 -4.67 -2.74
CA PRO A 110 -18.70 -5.48 -1.59
C PRO A 110 -17.18 -5.65 -1.48
N ILE A 111 -16.39 -5.16 -2.44
CA ILE A 111 -14.94 -5.36 -2.46
C ILE A 111 -14.23 -4.23 -1.72
N ALA A 112 -13.30 -4.60 -0.84
CA ALA A 112 -12.43 -3.67 -0.15
C ALA A 112 -10.95 -4.08 -0.34
N SER A 113 -10.12 -3.13 -0.79
CA SER A 113 -8.68 -3.30 -0.92
C SER A 113 -7.94 -2.40 0.07
N LEU A 114 -7.14 -3.00 0.96
CA LEU A 114 -6.18 -2.33 1.81
C LEU A 114 -4.82 -2.34 1.10
N VAL A 115 -4.24 -1.16 0.89
CA VAL A 115 -2.87 -0.97 0.42
C VAL A 115 -2.05 -0.43 1.57
N TYR A 116 -1.05 -1.18 2.00
CA TYR A 116 -0.16 -0.82 3.09
C TYR A 116 1.23 -0.49 2.53
N ARG A 117 1.65 0.76 2.67
CA ARG A 117 2.96 1.24 2.26
C ARG A 117 3.89 1.24 3.46
N GLU A 118 4.96 0.48 3.34
CA GLU A 118 6.09 0.45 4.25
C GLU A 118 7.15 1.42 3.73
N THR A 119 7.75 2.21 4.61
CA THR A 119 8.94 3.02 4.34
C THR A 119 9.94 2.78 5.45
N TYR A 120 11.16 2.37 5.13
CA TYR A 120 12.17 2.10 6.13
C TYR A 120 13.56 2.50 5.66
N HIS A 121 14.38 2.88 6.62
CA HIS A 121 15.69 3.46 6.32
C HIS A 121 16.68 3.26 7.46
N ALA A 122 17.97 3.27 7.13
CA ALA A 122 19.09 3.42 8.06
C ALA A 122 19.87 4.68 7.64
N ASP A 123 20.24 5.55 8.59
CA ASP A 123 20.85 6.87 8.30
C ASP A 123 21.74 6.90 7.03
N GLY A 124 21.25 7.63 6.01
CA GLY A 124 21.71 7.62 4.61
C GLY A 124 20.77 8.46 3.71
N PRO A 125 21.03 8.60 2.40
CA PRO A 125 20.22 9.49 1.55
C PRO A 125 18.86 8.92 1.12
N ASP A 126 18.75 7.61 0.88
CA ASP A 126 17.58 7.01 0.21
C ASP A 126 16.81 6.02 1.08
N PHE A 127 15.51 6.27 1.27
CA PHE A 127 14.60 5.36 1.95
C PHE A 127 14.18 4.19 1.04
N ASN A 128 13.94 3.03 1.63
CA ASN A 128 13.32 1.90 0.93
C ASN A 128 11.83 1.90 1.19
N ASN A 129 11.05 1.50 0.19
CA ASN A 129 9.62 1.31 0.23
C ASN A 129 9.23 -0.12 -0.08
N ALA A 130 8.13 -0.55 0.50
CA ALA A 130 7.43 -1.77 0.09
C ALA A 130 5.92 -1.55 0.13
N TYR A 131 5.21 -2.35 -0.64
CA TYR A 131 3.76 -2.38 -0.70
C TYR A 131 3.26 -3.77 -0.36
N ARG A 132 2.31 -3.82 0.56
CA ARG A 132 1.57 -5.03 0.93
C ARG A 132 0.10 -4.75 0.75
N THR A 133 -0.58 -5.59 -0.02
CA THR A 133 -1.99 -5.36 -0.32
C THR A 133 -2.83 -6.55 0.08
N PHE A 134 -4.07 -6.25 0.46
CA PHE A 134 -5.07 -7.23 0.86
C PHE A 134 -6.39 -6.82 0.24
N THR A 135 -6.96 -7.68 -0.58
CA THR A 135 -8.28 -7.45 -1.18
C THR A 135 -9.24 -8.51 -0.67
N PHE A 136 -10.43 -8.08 -0.26
CA PHE A 136 -11.47 -8.96 0.26
C PHE A 136 -12.79 -8.70 -0.44
N ASP A 137 -13.56 -9.76 -0.65
CA ASP A 137 -14.99 -9.67 -0.86
C ASP A 137 -15.68 -9.75 0.51
N MET A 138 -16.16 -8.60 0.97
CA MET A 138 -16.80 -8.46 2.28
C MET A 138 -18.18 -9.12 2.34
N SER A 139 -18.79 -9.45 1.20
CA SER A 139 -20.09 -10.15 1.17
C SER A 139 -19.95 -11.65 1.41
N THR A 140 -18.85 -12.24 0.96
CA THR A 140 -18.56 -13.68 1.12
C THR A 140 -17.56 -13.98 2.23
N GLY A 141 -16.87 -12.94 2.74
CA GLY A 141 -15.80 -13.11 3.71
C GLY A 141 -14.56 -13.78 3.11
N ALA A 142 -14.34 -13.61 1.81
CA ALA A 142 -13.23 -14.23 1.10
C ALA A 142 -12.10 -13.23 0.85
N ARG A 143 -10.86 -13.64 1.15
CA ARG A 143 -9.67 -12.93 0.66
C ARG A 143 -9.43 -13.30 -0.80
N LEU A 144 -9.27 -12.29 -1.65
CA LEU A 144 -9.03 -12.45 -3.08
C LEU A 144 -7.54 -12.37 -3.39
N GLN A 145 -7.08 -13.25 -4.27
CA GLN A 145 -5.84 -13.11 -5.05
C GLN A 145 -6.15 -12.43 -6.39
N LEU A 146 -5.14 -11.87 -7.05
CA LEU A 146 -5.33 -11.19 -8.35
C LEU A 146 -5.87 -12.14 -9.42
N VAL A 147 -5.54 -13.44 -9.36
CA VAL A 147 -6.09 -14.43 -10.30
C VAL A 147 -7.59 -14.66 -10.08
N ASP A 148 -8.09 -14.49 -8.86
CA ASP A 148 -9.50 -14.76 -8.51
C ASP A 148 -10.47 -13.74 -9.12
N VAL A 149 -9.96 -12.57 -9.52
CA VAL A 149 -10.75 -11.54 -10.21
C VAL A 149 -10.86 -11.77 -11.73
N LEU A 150 -10.04 -12.67 -12.26
CA LEU A 150 -10.05 -13.03 -13.68
C LEU A 150 -11.04 -14.17 -13.96
N LYS A 151 -11.56 -14.22 -15.19
CA LYS A 151 -12.40 -15.34 -15.65
C LYS A 151 -11.67 -16.68 -15.48
N PRO A 152 -12.37 -17.77 -15.17
CA PRO A 152 -11.77 -19.10 -15.10
C PRO A 152 -10.95 -19.43 -16.36
N GLY A 153 -9.75 -19.96 -16.17
CA GLY A 153 -8.80 -20.27 -17.25
C GLY A 153 -7.84 -19.15 -17.62
N ASN A 154 -8.09 -17.90 -17.19
CA ASN A 154 -7.12 -16.81 -17.34
C ASN A 154 -6.11 -16.82 -16.19
N GLY A 155 -4.83 -16.72 -16.55
CA GLY A 155 -3.75 -16.42 -15.61
C GLY A 155 -3.34 -14.95 -15.65
N LEU A 156 -2.37 -14.57 -14.81
CA LEU A 156 -1.86 -13.18 -14.76
C LEU A 156 -1.26 -12.72 -16.10
N ALA A 157 -0.79 -13.64 -16.94
CA ALA A 157 -0.29 -13.34 -18.28
C ALA A 157 -1.36 -12.80 -19.24
N ALA A 158 -2.64 -12.88 -18.90
CA ALA A 158 -3.73 -12.28 -19.66
C ALA A 158 -3.80 -10.74 -19.47
N ILE A 159 -3.22 -10.20 -18.39
CA ILE A 159 -3.28 -8.77 -18.06
C ILE A 159 -2.40 -7.92 -18.99
N PRO A 160 -1.10 -8.22 -19.21
CA PRO A 160 -0.21 -7.32 -19.96
C PRO A 160 -0.69 -6.91 -21.35
N PRO A 161 -1.28 -7.79 -22.20
CA PRO A 161 -1.75 -7.38 -23.52
C PRO A 161 -2.80 -6.27 -23.50
N LEU A 162 -3.69 -6.26 -22.49
CA LEU A 162 -4.74 -5.25 -22.34
C LEU A 162 -4.25 -4.03 -21.54
N ALA A 163 -3.36 -4.26 -20.57
CA ALA A 163 -2.80 -3.24 -19.70
C ALA A 163 -1.63 -2.47 -20.33
N HIS A 164 -1.09 -2.94 -21.47
CA HIS A 164 0.14 -2.44 -22.08
C HIS A 164 0.26 -0.90 -22.15
N PRO A 165 -0.72 -0.15 -22.71
CA PRO A 165 -0.58 1.32 -22.80
C PRO A 165 -0.52 2.01 -21.43
N PHE A 166 -1.14 1.42 -20.40
CA PHE A 166 -1.15 1.97 -19.04
C PHE A 166 0.14 1.63 -18.29
N ILE A 167 0.67 0.42 -18.50
CA ILE A 167 1.96 0.00 -17.95
C ILE A 167 3.09 0.84 -18.56
N VAL A 168 3.12 1.03 -19.89
CA VAL A 168 4.14 1.86 -20.55
C VAL A 168 4.10 3.30 -20.03
N ARG A 169 2.91 3.90 -19.90
CA ARG A 169 2.79 5.24 -19.32
C ARG A 169 3.32 5.32 -17.89
N ALA A 170 3.04 4.32 -17.07
CA ALA A 170 3.53 4.28 -15.69
C ALA A 170 5.05 4.08 -15.64
N LEU A 171 5.62 3.29 -16.55
CA LEU A 171 7.06 3.10 -16.68
C LEU A 171 7.76 4.40 -17.06
N ASP A 172 7.28 5.08 -18.10
CA ASP A 172 7.90 6.33 -18.59
C ASP A 172 7.86 7.47 -17.55
N ALA A 173 6.91 7.41 -16.60
CA ALA A 173 6.77 8.38 -15.52
C ALA A 173 7.51 7.98 -14.23
N ALA A 174 8.04 6.76 -14.14
CA ALA A 174 8.61 6.24 -12.92
C ALA A 174 9.98 6.88 -12.60
N PRO A 175 10.30 7.08 -11.31
CA PRO A 175 11.64 7.49 -10.92
C PRO A 175 12.66 6.35 -11.07
N PRO A 176 13.97 6.66 -11.21
CA PRO A 176 14.50 8.01 -11.47
C PRO A 176 14.16 8.48 -12.89
N PRO A 177 14.22 9.80 -13.18
CA PRO A 177 14.00 10.32 -14.52
C PRO A 177 14.89 9.63 -15.55
N HIS A 178 14.27 9.16 -16.63
CA HIS A 178 14.93 8.38 -17.68
C HIS A 178 14.29 8.68 -19.05
N GLN A 179 14.89 8.15 -20.11
CA GLN A 179 14.28 8.24 -21.45
C GLN A 179 13.20 7.15 -21.61
N PRO A 180 12.01 7.47 -22.12
CA PRO A 180 10.97 6.48 -22.40
C PRO A 180 11.49 5.26 -23.16
N GLY A 181 11.10 4.07 -22.72
CA GLY A 181 11.54 2.80 -23.32
C GLY A 181 13.02 2.43 -23.11
N SER A 182 13.74 3.12 -22.21
CA SER A 182 15.09 2.72 -21.81
C SER A 182 15.05 1.56 -20.82
N TYR A 183 16.07 0.69 -20.83
CA TYR A 183 16.18 -0.38 -19.84
C TYR A 183 16.36 0.17 -18.42
N PRO A 184 15.67 -0.37 -17.39
CA PRO A 184 14.75 -1.52 -17.44
C PRO A 184 13.26 -1.14 -17.63
N PHE A 185 12.94 0.13 -17.91
CA PHE A 185 11.60 0.67 -18.11
C PHE A 185 10.99 0.32 -19.48
N VAL A 186 11.01 -0.97 -19.81
CA VAL A 186 10.39 -1.56 -21.00
C VAL A 186 9.42 -2.65 -20.59
N ALA A 187 8.21 -2.68 -21.17
CA ALA A 187 7.10 -3.50 -20.69
C ALA A 187 7.44 -4.99 -20.51
N ASP A 188 8.26 -5.57 -21.39
CA ASP A 188 8.70 -6.98 -21.33
C ASP A 188 9.51 -7.35 -20.07
N ARG A 189 10.02 -6.34 -19.35
CA ARG A 189 10.72 -6.52 -18.06
C ARG A 189 9.78 -6.41 -16.86
N TRP A 190 8.52 -6.12 -17.09
CA TRP A 190 7.50 -5.86 -16.07
C TRP A 190 6.25 -6.74 -16.25
N THR A 191 6.37 -7.87 -16.95
CA THR A 191 5.35 -8.92 -16.98
C THR A 191 5.34 -9.72 -15.66
N PRO A 192 4.26 -10.45 -15.33
CA PRO A 192 4.13 -11.14 -14.04
C PRO A 192 5.21 -12.18 -13.73
N ASP A 193 5.93 -12.67 -14.74
CA ASP A 193 7.04 -13.62 -14.58
C ASP A 193 8.39 -12.94 -14.31
N LYS A 194 8.44 -11.60 -14.36
CA LYS A 194 9.68 -10.83 -14.18
C LYS A 194 9.82 -10.31 -12.76
N VAL A 195 11.08 -10.15 -12.34
CA VAL A 195 11.38 -9.73 -10.97
C VAL A 195 10.92 -8.29 -10.69
N TYR A 196 11.06 -7.35 -11.64
CA TYR A 196 10.68 -5.95 -11.44
C TYR A 196 9.17 -5.74 -11.29
N SER A 197 8.34 -6.67 -11.79
CA SER A 197 6.90 -6.60 -11.55
C SER A 197 6.49 -7.05 -10.14
N GLY A 198 7.40 -7.66 -9.38
CA GLY A 198 7.06 -8.37 -8.15
C GLY A 198 6.06 -9.51 -8.36
N GLY A 199 5.85 -9.95 -9.60
CA GLY A 199 4.79 -10.88 -9.98
C GLY A 199 3.37 -10.37 -9.75
N TYR A 200 3.18 -9.05 -9.77
CA TYR A 200 1.91 -8.38 -9.49
C TYR A 200 1.32 -8.74 -8.11
N LYS A 201 2.18 -9.06 -7.14
CA LYS A 201 1.76 -9.43 -5.77
C LYS A 201 1.09 -8.29 -5.01
N ALA A 202 1.52 -7.04 -5.24
CA ALA A 202 0.89 -5.86 -4.67
C ALA A 202 -0.04 -5.22 -5.71
N TRP A 203 -1.33 -5.33 -5.45
CA TRP A 203 -2.40 -4.84 -6.31
C TRP A 203 -3.62 -4.40 -5.49
N ALA A 204 -4.45 -3.53 -6.06
CA ALA A 204 -5.71 -3.11 -5.46
C ALA A 204 -6.78 -2.86 -6.51
N LEU A 205 -8.04 -3.08 -6.15
CA LEU A 205 -9.18 -2.62 -6.92
C LEU A 205 -9.66 -1.29 -6.35
N THR A 206 -9.59 -0.25 -7.16
CA THR A 206 -10.26 1.02 -6.92
C THR A 206 -11.67 0.96 -7.51
N PRO A 207 -12.50 2.02 -7.38
CA PRO A 207 -13.79 2.05 -8.06
C PRO A 207 -13.70 1.76 -9.57
N ASP A 208 -12.65 2.28 -10.22
CA ASP A 208 -12.53 2.34 -11.68
C ASP A 208 -11.30 1.62 -12.25
N ASP A 209 -10.27 1.35 -11.42
CA ASP A 209 -8.98 0.81 -11.87
C ASP A 209 -8.59 -0.47 -11.11
N LEU A 210 -7.83 -1.33 -11.80
CA LEU A 210 -6.84 -2.19 -11.18
C LEU A 210 -5.53 -1.39 -11.04
N VAL A 211 -5.02 -1.25 -9.82
CA VAL A 211 -3.71 -0.64 -9.57
C VAL A 211 -2.69 -1.72 -9.28
N LEU A 212 -1.55 -1.70 -9.99
CA LEU A 212 -0.41 -2.57 -9.74
C LEU A 212 0.74 -1.76 -9.13
N TYR A 213 1.23 -2.18 -7.97
CA TYR A 213 2.40 -1.59 -7.30
C TYR A 213 3.61 -2.48 -7.55
N MET A 214 4.54 -2.03 -8.39
CA MET A 214 5.62 -2.84 -8.92
C MET A 214 7.00 -2.24 -8.62
N PRO A 215 7.96 -3.05 -8.15
CA PRO A 215 7.75 -4.33 -7.47
C PRO A 215 6.99 -4.15 -6.14
N ASP A 216 6.54 -5.22 -5.50
CA ASP A 216 5.90 -5.14 -4.18
C ASP A 216 6.90 -4.87 -3.05
N TYR A 217 8.18 -5.20 -3.25
CA TYR A 217 9.27 -5.05 -2.28
C TYR A 217 10.55 -4.68 -3.04
N PRO A 218 11.57 -4.07 -2.40
CA PRO A 218 12.80 -3.72 -3.10
C PRO A 218 13.46 -4.93 -3.78
N VAL A 219 13.81 -4.74 -5.05
CA VAL A 219 14.46 -5.72 -5.91
C VAL A 219 15.86 -5.23 -6.22
N GLY A 220 16.87 -6.04 -5.93
CA GLY A 220 18.26 -5.63 -6.13
C GLY A 220 18.73 -5.61 -7.59
N ARG A 221 18.20 -6.51 -8.44
CA ARG A 221 18.58 -6.66 -9.87
C ARG A 221 17.69 -7.65 -10.62
N ASP A 222 17.86 -7.67 -11.94
CA ASP A 222 17.25 -8.65 -12.85
C ASP A 222 17.68 -10.11 -12.54
N SER A 223 16.83 -11.05 -12.91
CA SER A 223 17.07 -12.49 -12.74
C SER A 223 16.68 -13.27 -14.01
N PRO A 224 17.60 -14.04 -14.62
CA PRO A 224 19.00 -14.21 -14.24
C PRO A 224 19.82 -12.92 -14.42
N THR A 225 20.83 -12.72 -13.58
CA THR A 225 21.71 -11.56 -13.66
C THR A 225 22.58 -11.62 -14.92
N ASN A 226 22.63 -10.54 -15.69
CA ASN A 226 23.49 -10.41 -16.86
C ASN A 226 24.88 -9.88 -16.47
N PHE A 227 25.88 -10.75 -16.45
CA PHE A 227 27.26 -10.42 -16.07
C PHE A 227 28.12 -9.86 -17.21
N THR A 228 27.54 -9.54 -18.37
CA THR A 228 28.28 -8.92 -19.47
C THR A 228 28.89 -7.59 -18.99
N PRO A 229 30.22 -7.42 -19.08
CA PRO A 229 30.88 -6.20 -18.64
C PRO A 229 30.28 -4.96 -19.31
N GLY A 230 30.06 -3.89 -18.53
CA GLY A 230 29.51 -2.63 -19.01
C GLY A 230 27.98 -2.55 -19.04
N ILE A 231 27.25 -3.64 -18.74
CA ILE A 231 25.79 -3.59 -18.60
C ILE A 231 25.39 -3.11 -17.21
N MET A 232 24.59 -2.05 -17.16
CA MET A 232 24.04 -1.50 -15.92
C MET A 232 23.09 -2.49 -15.25
N GLN A 233 23.30 -2.71 -13.95
CA GLN A 233 22.36 -3.44 -13.09
C GLN A 233 21.49 -2.42 -12.36
N TRP A 234 20.18 -2.66 -12.34
CA TRP A 234 19.22 -1.75 -11.75
C TRP A 234 18.56 -2.38 -10.54
N SER A 235 18.57 -1.67 -9.43
CA SER A 235 17.71 -1.95 -8.30
C SER A 235 16.46 -1.10 -8.39
N MET A 236 15.33 -1.66 -7.96
CA MET A 236 14.06 -0.95 -7.89
C MET A 236 13.53 -1.00 -6.48
N ASP A 237 13.02 0.14 -6.02
CA ASP A 237 12.34 0.22 -4.76
C ASP A 237 10.89 -0.29 -4.88
N GLY A 238 10.24 -0.66 -3.77
CA GLY A 238 8.85 -1.11 -3.82
C GLY A 238 7.91 0.00 -4.29
N GLY A 239 7.05 -0.32 -5.25
CA GLY A 239 6.10 0.62 -5.85
C GLY A 239 6.76 1.74 -6.67
N THR A 240 7.97 1.52 -7.17
CA THR A 240 8.64 2.42 -8.13
C THR A 240 7.73 2.71 -9.33
N VAL A 241 7.03 1.68 -9.82
CA VAL A 241 6.04 1.80 -10.89
C VAL A 241 4.66 1.51 -10.31
N GLN A 242 3.73 2.45 -10.47
CA GLN A 242 2.34 2.30 -10.06
C GLN A 242 1.45 2.44 -11.30
N ALA A 243 1.01 1.30 -11.84
CA ALA A 243 0.21 1.28 -13.05
C ALA A 243 -1.28 1.28 -12.70
N HIS A 244 -1.98 2.34 -13.08
CA HIS A 244 -3.44 2.45 -13.00
C HIS A 244 -4.05 1.97 -14.31
N ILE A 245 -4.75 0.84 -14.26
CA ILE A 245 -5.33 0.18 -15.43
C ILE A 245 -6.85 0.22 -15.31
N PRO A 246 -7.56 0.96 -16.18
CA PRO A 246 -9.01 1.01 -16.15
C PRO A 246 -9.64 -0.38 -16.25
N LEU A 247 -10.59 -0.67 -15.36
CA LEU A 247 -11.30 -1.96 -15.35
C LEU A 247 -12.03 -2.20 -16.68
N ALA A 248 -12.50 -1.14 -17.35
CA ALA A 248 -13.09 -1.21 -18.67
C ALA A 248 -12.13 -1.80 -19.73
N ALA A 249 -10.82 -1.53 -19.63
CA ALA A 249 -9.83 -2.11 -20.55
C ALA A 249 -9.60 -3.61 -20.26
N LEU A 250 -9.81 -4.03 -19.02
CA LEU A 250 -9.66 -5.42 -18.57
C LEU A 250 -10.97 -6.23 -18.64
N ALA A 251 -12.10 -5.60 -19.00
CA ALA A 251 -13.41 -6.23 -19.03
C ALA A 251 -13.48 -7.58 -19.77
N PRO A 252 -12.74 -7.82 -20.88
CA PRO A 252 -12.74 -9.12 -21.55
C PRO A 252 -12.22 -10.27 -20.69
N ILE A 253 -11.34 -10.00 -19.72
CA ILE A 253 -10.68 -11.02 -18.88
C ILE A 253 -11.15 -11.04 -17.42
N LEU A 254 -11.86 -10.01 -16.95
CA LEU A 254 -12.41 -9.94 -15.60
C LEU A 254 -13.68 -10.77 -15.44
N ARG A 255 -13.97 -11.27 -14.24
CA ARG A 255 -15.29 -11.85 -13.95
C ARG A 255 -16.36 -10.75 -13.89
N PRO A 256 -17.64 -11.06 -14.21
CA PRO A 256 -18.71 -10.04 -14.25
C PRO A 256 -18.83 -9.18 -12.98
N GLU A 257 -18.73 -9.78 -11.80
CA GLU A 257 -18.79 -9.11 -10.50
C GLU A 257 -17.67 -8.06 -10.30
N PHE A 258 -16.55 -8.21 -11.01
CA PHE A 258 -15.41 -7.28 -10.96
C PHE A 258 -15.36 -6.31 -12.16
N GLY A 259 -16.42 -6.26 -13.00
CA GLY A 259 -16.48 -5.38 -14.17
C GLY A 259 -16.19 -6.08 -15.51
N GLY A 260 -16.25 -7.40 -15.55
CA GLY A 260 -16.15 -8.17 -16.77
C GLY A 260 -17.40 -8.14 -17.65
N THR A 261 -17.21 -8.38 -18.95
CA THR A 261 -18.29 -8.56 -19.96
C THR A 261 -18.35 -9.98 -20.48
#